data_AF-A0A7S1F9N6-F1
#
_entry.id   AF-A0A7S1F9N6-F1
#
_cell.length_a   1.000
_cell.length_b   1.000
_cell.length_c   1.000
_cell.angle_alpha   90.00
_cell.angle_beta   90.00
_cell.angle_gamma   90.00
#
_symmetry.space_group_name_H-M   'P 1'
#
loop_
_entity.id
_entity.type
_entity.pdbx_description
1 polymer ?
#
loop_
_entity_poly.entity_id
_entity_poly.type
_entity_poly.pdbx_seq_one_letter_code
_entity_poly.pdbx_strand_id
1 'polypeptide(L)'
;KGLDELPWRLSVFFNGMHIRDERFFHLVEAKSRHPTVHIFGKADEYYHYARDGFGTAPRVQEECYENPVVLTHEQGHMFPTEEPRAKDIYDRVTKEIFKFCGLKIPIVAQ
;
A
#
# COMPACT_ATOMS: atom_id res chain seq x y z
N LYS A 1 -5.94 -16.48 -15.53
CA LYS A 1 -6.94 -15.43 -15.83
C LYS A 1 -7.08 -14.59 -14.57
N GLY A 2 -6.87 -13.27 -14.57
CA GLY A 2 -7.16 -12.50 -13.35
C GLY A 2 -6.49 -11.15 -13.14
N LEU A 3 -5.43 -10.80 -13.88
CA LEU A 3 -4.87 -9.42 -13.83
C LEU A 3 -5.29 -8.56 -15.02
N ASP A 4 -5.68 -9.19 -16.13
CA ASP A 4 -6.08 -8.49 -17.37
C ASP A 4 -7.53 -7.97 -17.35
N GLU A 5 -8.31 -8.29 -16.31
CA GLU A 5 -9.73 -7.90 -16.18
C GLU A 5 -9.94 -6.70 -15.23
N LEU A 6 -8.96 -6.37 -14.38
CA LEU A 6 -9.09 -5.18 -13.53
C LEU A 6 -8.84 -3.91 -14.35
N PRO A 7 -9.74 -2.92 -14.32
CA PRO A 7 -9.55 -1.69 -15.08
C PRO A 7 -8.42 -0.80 -14.53
N TRP A 8 -7.94 -1.08 -13.31
CA TRP A 8 -6.77 -0.44 -12.69
C TRP A 8 -5.59 -1.43 -12.55
N ARG A 9 -4.36 -0.91 -12.61
CA ARG A 9 -3.12 -1.71 -12.63
C ARG A 9 -2.34 -1.73 -11.31
N LEU A 10 -2.70 -0.87 -10.37
CA LEU A 10 -2.06 -0.70 -9.06
C LEU A 10 -3.09 -0.15 -8.07
N SER A 11 -3.00 -0.55 -6.79
CA SER A 11 -3.73 0.10 -5.71
C SER A 11 -2.77 0.75 -4.72
N VAL A 12 -3.04 2.00 -4.34
CA VAL A 12 -2.23 2.77 -3.39
C VAL A 12 -3.10 3.10 -2.17
N PHE A 13 -2.64 2.70 -0.98
CA PHE A 13 -3.37 2.84 0.26
C PHE A 13 -2.57 3.69 1.25
N PHE A 14 -3.15 4.81 1.68
CA PHE A 14 -2.62 5.60 2.79
C PHE A 14 -3.43 5.29 4.04
N ASN A 15 -2.75 4.86 5.10
CA ASN A 15 -3.32 4.40 6.37
C ASN A 15 -4.44 3.37 6.17
N GLY A 16 -4.27 2.50 5.18
CA GLY A 16 -5.27 1.51 4.78
C GLY A 16 -5.34 0.33 5.76
N MET A 17 -6.55 0.00 6.20
CA MET A 17 -6.81 -1.11 7.11
C MET A 17 -7.03 -2.42 6.35
N HIS A 18 -6.71 -3.56 6.96
CA HIS A 18 -7.10 -4.86 6.43
C HIS A 18 -8.59 -5.16 6.73
N ILE A 19 -9.17 -6.13 6.02
CA ILE A 19 -10.56 -6.56 6.20
C ILE A 19 -10.74 -7.08 7.63
N ARG A 20 -11.65 -6.46 8.40
CA ARG A 20 -11.90 -6.77 9.82
C ARG A 20 -12.96 -7.83 10.05
N ASP A 21 -13.76 -8.08 9.03
CA ASP A 21 -14.97 -8.88 9.13
C ASP A 21 -14.71 -10.28 8.62
N GLU A 22 -14.76 -11.24 9.54
CA GLU A 22 -14.46 -12.65 9.29
C GLU A 22 -15.33 -13.25 8.18
N ARG A 23 -16.53 -12.69 7.97
CA ARG A 23 -17.42 -13.11 6.89
C ARG A 23 -16.77 -12.97 5.53
N PHE A 24 -15.78 -12.08 5.36
CA PHE A 24 -15.07 -11.86 4.10
C PHE A 24 -13.70 -12.52 4.03
N PHE A 25 -13.28 -13.28 5.06
CA PHE A 25 -11.96 -13.91 5.07
C PHE A 25 -11.77 -14.95 3.98
N HIS A 26 -12.86 -15.61 3.58
CA HIS A 26 -12.86 -16.55 2.46
C HIS A 26 -12.53 -15.87 1.11
N LEU A 27 -12.74 -14.55 0.99
CA LEU A 27 -12.41 -13.78 -0.21
C LEU A 27 -10.90 -13.54 -0.36
N VAL A 28 -10.11 -13.81 0.69
CA VAL A 28 -8.65 -13.65 0.72
C VAL A 28 -7.94 -14.99 1.02
N GLU A 29 -8.55 -16.12 0.65
CA GLU A 29 -7.96 -17.47 0.79
C GLU A 29 -6.63 -17.64 0.05
N ALA A 30 -6.40 -16.83 -0.98
CA ALA A 30 -5.11 -16.72 -1.66
C ALA A 30 -4.63 -15.27 -1.64
N LYS A 31 -3.30 -15.10 -1.63
CA LYS A 31 -2.68 -13.79 -1.78
C LYS A 31 -3.11 -13.16 -3.10
N SER A 32 -3.57 -11.92 -3.03
CA SER A 32 -3.85 -11.14 -4.22
C SER A 32 -2.54 -10.86 -4.95
N ARG A 33 -2.49 -11.22 -6.23
CA ARG A 33 -1.35 -10.93 -7.12
C ARG A 33 -1.37 -9.50 -7.65
N HIS A 34 -2.43 -8.76 -7.33
CA HIS A 34 -2.59 -7.38 -7.75
C HIS A 34 -1.53 -6.50 -7.05
N PRO A 35 -0.79 -5.67 -7.80
CA PRO A 35 0.21 -4.79 -7.22
C PRO A 35 -0.40 -3.80 -6.22
N THR A 36 0.26 -3.64 -5.07
CA THR A 36 -0.17 -2.68 -4.04
C THR A 36 1.00 -1.88 -3.45
N VAL A 37 0.71 -0.63 -3.08
CA VAL A 37 1.56 0.20 -2.23
C VAL A 37 0.78 0.59 -0.99
N HIS A 38 1.35 0.38 0.18
CA HIS A 38 0.77 0.70 1.47
C HIS A 38 1.66 1.69 2.21
N ILE A 39 1.07 2.76 2.73
CA ILE A 39 1.76 3.82 3.46
C ILE A 39 1.13 3.95 4.84
N PHE A 40 1.94 3.96 5.90
CA PHE A 40 1.47 4.05 7.28
C PHE A 40 2.19 5.16 8.06
N GLY A 41 1.44 5.95 8.82
CA GLY A 41 1.99 6.80 9.88
C GLY A 41 2.25 5.99 11.15
N LYS A 42 3.45 6.05 11.71
CA LYS A 42 3.79 5.31 12.95
C LYS A 42 3.15 5.91 14.20
N ALA A 43 2.80 7.20 14.17
CA ALA A 43 2.04 7.83 15.24
C ALA A 43 0.52 7.71 15.02
N ASP A 44 0.08 6.97 14.01
CA ASP A 44 -1.33 6.62 13.85
C ASP A 44 -1.76 5.72 15.02
N GLU A 45 -2.86 6.08 15.70
CA GLU A 45 -3.42 5.29 16.80
C GLU A 45 -3.80 3.86 16.37
N TYR A 46 -4.02 3.66 15.07
CA TYR A 46 -4.30 2.35 14.48
C TYR A 46 -3.08 1.68 13.87
N TYR A 47 -1.87 2.24 13.97
CA TYR A 47 -0.68 1.73 13.29
C TYR A 47 -0.48 0.23 13.52
N HIS A 48 -0.47 -0.20 14.80
CA HIS A 48 -0.28 -1.61 15.15
C HIS A 48 -1.37 -2.49 14.52
N TYR A 49 -2.63 -2.09 14.62
CA TYR A 49 -3.69 -2.85 13.98
C TYR A 49 -3.52 -2.93 12.46
N ALA A 50 -3.29 -1.79 11.80
CA ALA A 50 -3.18 -1.70 10.36
C ALA A 50 -1.97 -2.47 9.83
N ARG A 51 -0.82 -2.35 10.50
CA ARG A 51 0.49 -2.82 10.02
C ARG A 51 0.90 -4.19 10.54
N ASP A 52 0.64 -4.47 11.81
CA ASP A 52 1.12 -5.69 12.50
C ASP A 52 0.00 -6.56 13.10
N GLY A 53 -1.26 -6.13 12.99
CA GLY A 53 -2.41 -6.84 13.57
C GLY A 53 -2.33 -7.00 15.09
N PHE A 54 -1.84 -5.98 15.78
CA PHE A 54 -1.52 -5.99 17.21
C PHE A 54 -0.52 -7.08 17.62
N GLY A 55 0.37 -7.47 16.73
CA GLY A 55 1.32 -8.58 16.94
C GLY A 55 0.66 -9.95 17.11
N THR A 56 -0.64 -10.05 16.86
CA THR A 56 -1.43 -11.29 16.99
C THR A 56 -1.87 -11.85 15.65
N ALA A 57 -1.87 -11.04 14.60
CA ALA A 57 -2.46 -11.44 13.34
C ALA A 57 -1.42 -11.94 12.34
N PRO A 58 -1.70 -13.06 11.67
CA PRO A 58 -1.02 -13.41 10.44
C PRO A 58 -1.35 -12.34 9.35
N ARG A 59 -2.56 -11.77 9.34
CA ARG A 59 -3.17 -11.02 8.22
C ARG A 59 -2.69 -9.57 8.00
N VAL A 60 -1.38 -9.34 7.92
CA VAL A 60 -0.78 -8.07 7.46
C VAL A 60 -0.79 -7.98 5.93
N GLN A 61 -0.33 -6.87 5.37
CA GLN A 61 -0.32 -6.64 3.92
C GLN A 61 0.42 -7.75 3.17
N GLU A 62 1.53 -8.25 3.74
CA GLU A 62 2.32 -9.34 3.16
C GLU A 62 1.58 -10.69 3.14
N GLU A 63 0.52 -10.87 3.92
CA GLU A 63 -0.34 -12.05 3.88
C GLU A 63 -1.53 -11.93 2.96
N CYS A 64 -1.99 -10.70 2.69
CA CYS A 64 -3.09 -10.45 1.76
C CYS A 64 -2.63 -10.27 0.32
N TYR A 65 -1.38 -9.84 0.10
CA TYR A 65 -0.86 -9.45 -1.21
C TYR A 65 0.48 -10.12 -1.54
N GLU A 66 0.72 -10.43 -2.81
CA GLU A 66 2.02 -10.88 -3.31
C GLU A 66 2.96 -9.68 -3.47
N ASN A 67 4.04 -9.64 -2.68
CA ASN A 67 5.10 -8.62 -2.76
C ASN A 67 4.60 -7.15 -2.66
N PRO A 68 3.81 -6.79 -1.63
CA PRO A 68 3.37 -5.41 -1.46
C PRO A 68 4.56 -4.48 -1.21
N VAL A 69 4.48 -3.24 -1.70
CA VAL A 69 5.39 -2.19 -1.26
C VAL A 69 4.85 -1.56 0.01
N VAL A 70 5.60 -1.62 1.11
CA VAL A 70 5.20 -1.03 2.39
C VAL A 70 6.14 0.10 2.77
N LEU A 71 5.58 1.26 3.06
CA LEU A 71 6.29 2.49 3.41
C LEU A 71 5.75 3.05 4.73
N THR A 72 6.61 3.67 5.53
CA THR A 72 6.20 4.31 6.79
C THR A 72 6.71 5.75 6.92
N HIS A 73 6.00 6.60 7.66
CA HIS A 73 6.44 7.92 8.13
C HIS A 73 6.14 8.08 9.63
N GLU A 74 6.66 9.13 10.28
CA GLU A 74 6.54 9.31 11.75
C GLU A 74 5.25 10.03 12.19
N GLN A 75 4.46 10.54 11.24
CA GLN A 75 3.23 11.28 11.53
C GLN A 75 2.05 10.35 11.85
N GLY A 76 0.90 10.95 12.21
CA GLY A 76 -0.33 10.24 12.58
C GLY A 76 -1.12 9.67 11.38
N HIS A 77 -2.43 9.51 11.56
CA HIS A 77 -3.38 9.06 10.53
C HIS A 77 -3.61 10.13 9.46
N MET A 78 -2.59 10.41 8.65
CA MET A 78 -2.60 11.46 7.64
C MET A 78 -1.71 11.13 6.45
N PHE A 79 -1.83 11.92 5.39
CA PHE A 79 -0.86 11.88 4.29
C PHE A 79 0.50 12.43 4.75
N PRO A 80 1.62 11.86 4.30
CA PRO A 80 2.94 12.40 4.61
C PRO A 80 3.10 13.84 4.14
N THR A 81 3.58 14.73 5.01
CA THR A 81 3.88 16.14 4.70
C THR A 81 5.26 16.59 5.17
N GLU A 82 5.92 15.81 6.03
CA GLU A 82 7.24 16.17 6.59
C GLU A 82 8.39 15.75 5.67
N GLU A 83 9.14 16.74 5.20
CA GLU A 83 10.34 16.53 4.41
C GLU A 83 11.55 16.12 5.27
N PRO A 84 12.49 15.31 4.74
CA PRO A 84 12.56 14.79 3.37
C PRO A 84 11.71 13.53 3.14
N ARG A 85 11.09 12.99 4.19
CA ARG A 85 10.45 11.68 4.15
C ARG A 85 9.21 11.67 3.25
N ALA A 86 8.45 12.75 3.24
CA ALA A 86 7.29 12.92 2.37
C ALA A 86 7.69 12.78 0.90
N LYS A 87 8.72 13.52 0.45
CA LYS A 87 9.26 13.38 -0.91
C LYS A 87 9.68 11.95 -1.22
N ASP A 88 10.44 11.29 -0.34
CA ASP A 88 10.89 9.91 -0.57
C ASP A 88 9.72 8.92 -0.76
N ILE A 89 8.63 9.10 0.01
CA ILE A 89 7.42 8.29 -0.12
C ILE A 89 6.75 8.56 -1.47
N TYR A 90 6.50 9.82 -1.81
CA TYR A 90 5.82 10.18 -3.06
C TYR A 90 6.65 9.80 -4.29
N ASP A 91 7.98 9.94 -4.25
CA ASP A 91 8.88 9.47 -5.30
C ASP A 91 8.76 7.95 -5.49
N ARG A 92 8.70 7.18 -4.38
CA ARG A 92 8.53 5.73 -4.46
C ARG A 92 7.16 5.34 -5.01
N VAL A 93 6.08 5.97 -4.53
CA VAL A 93 4.71 5.75 -5.03
C VAL A 93 4.65 6.04 -6.53
N THR A 94 5.21 7.18 -6.95
CA THR A 94 5.29 7.61 -8.34
C THR A 94 6.03 6.58 -9.21
N LYS A 95 7.16 6.04 -8.72
CA LYS A 95 7.91 4.98 -9.40
C LYS A 95 7.07 3.70 -9.60
N GLU A 96 6.31 3.27 -8.60
CA GLU A 96 5.43 2.09 -8.76
C GLU A 96 4.26 2.38 -9.71
N ILE A 97 3.65 3.58 -9.65
CA ILE A 97 2.62 4.01 -10.61
C ILE A 97 3.18 3.94 -12.04
N PHE A 98 4.38 4.49 -12.28
CA PHE A 98 4.99 4.43 -13.61
C PHE A 98 5.26 3.01 -14.08
N LYS A 99 5.77 2.15 -13.17
CA LYS A 99 6.05 0.74 -13.46
C LYS A 99 4.81 -0.04 -13.90
N PHE A 100 3.66 0.16 -13.23
CA PHE A 100 2.46 -0.67 -13.47
C PHE A 100 1.45 -0.03 -14.42
N CYS A 101 1.37 1.31 -14.47
CA CYS A 101 0.41 2.02 -15.30
C CYS A 101 0.98 2.50 -16.64
N GLY A 102 2.30 2.41 -16.86
CA GLY A 102 2.92 2.68 -18.16
C GLY A 102 2.87 4.13 -18.62
N LEU A 103 2.69 5.09 -17.70
CA LEU A 103 2.82 6.51 -18.03
C LEU A 103 4.28 6.76 -18.44
N LYS A 104 4.53 7.13 -19.70
CA LYS A 104 5.86 7.62 -20.10
C LYS A 104 6.15 8.88 -19.29
N ILE A 105 7.23 8.88 -18.52
CA ILE A 105 7.71 10.07 -17.81
C ILE A 105 7.89 11.16 -18.86
N PRO A 106 7.24 12.34 -18.75
CA PRO A 106 7.62 13.47 -19.56
C PRO A 106 9.08 13.77 -19.23
N ILE A 107 9.97 13.56 -20.21
CA ILE A 107 11.34 14.04 -20.10
C ILE A 107 11.21 15.56 -20.03
N VAL A 108 11.28 16.12 -18.82
CA VAL A 108 11.48 17.55 -18.67
C VAL A 108 12.92 17.78 -19.08
N ALA A 109 13.11 18.32 -20.28
CA ALA A 109 14.42 18.72 -20.76
C ALA A 109 15.04 19.69 -19.75
N GLN A 110 16.28 19.41 -19.34
CA GLN A 110 17.13 20.35 -18.62
C GLN A 110 17.60 21.46 -19.57
#